data_AF-A0A9W7B1W8-F1
#
_entry.id   AF-A0A9W7B1W8-F1
#
_cell.length_a   1.000
_cell.length_b   1.000
_cell.length_c   1.000
_cell.angle_alpha   90.00
_cell.angle_beta   90.00
_cell.angle_gamma   90.00
#
_symmetry.space_group_name_H-M   'P 1'
#
loop_
_entity.id
_entity.type
_entity.pdbx_description
1 polymer ?
#
loop_
_entity_poly.entity_id
_entity_poly.type
_entity_poly.pdbx_seq_one_letter_code
_entity_poly.pdbx_strand_id
1 'polypeptide(L)'
;MSTAADRKDTGRDGRLKLSNQADYALRKELNNIAKANCVDLSVKLGDCARKEGILVVFKCREENKGLNACLSQYTNDEAFEEYKIKRASELKVINVKK
;
A
#
# COMPACT_ATOMS: atom_id res chain seq x y z
N MET A 1 -31.54 29.11 -16.47
CA MET A 1 -30.42 29.04 -15.51
C MET A 1 -29.85 27.64 -15.56
N SER A 2 -28.72 27.45 -16.25
CA SER A 2 -28.00 26.18 -16.29
C SER A 2 -26.66 26.40 -15.60
N THR A 3 -26.42 25.69 -14.49
CA THR A 3 -25.29 25.90 -13.60
C THR A 3 -23.99 25.32 -14.19
N ALA A 4 -22.93 26.13 -14.17
CA ALA A 4 -21.61 25.83 -14.72
C ALA A 4 -20.78 24.80 -13.92
N ALA A 5 -21.40 24.06 -12.99
CA ALA A 5 -20.72 23.18 -12.04
C ALA A 5 -20.36 21.79 -12.60
N ASP A 6 -20.86 21.42 -13.78
CA ASP A 6 -20.70 20.06 -14.35
C ASP A 6 -19.76 20.00 -15.57
N ARG A 7 -18.81 20.95 -15.71
CA ARG A 7 -17.67 20.73 -16.61
C ARG A 7 -16.69 19.78 -15.94
N LYS A 8 -16.95 18.48 -16.09
CA LYS A 8 -16.00 17.39 -15.83
C LYS A 8 -14.63 17.82 -16.36
N ASP A 9 -13.68 18.04 -15.46
CA ASP A 9 -12.31 18.44 -15.79
C ASP A 9 -11.63 17.30 -16.55
N THR A 10 -11.80 17.27 -17.88
CA THR A 10 -11.20 16.28 -18.78
C THR A 10 -9.73 16.62 -19.09
N GLY A 11 -9.12 17.53 -18.33
CA GLY A 11 -7.74 17.98 -18.50
C GLY A 11 -6.69 16.98 -18.00
N ARG A 12 -5.42 17.37 -18.17
CA ARG A 12 -4.25 16.65 -17.62
C ARG A 12 -4.39 16.45 -16.10
N ASP A 13 -4.87 17.45 -15.38
CA ASP A 13 -5.04 17.41 -13.92
C ASP A 13 -6.04 16.34 -13.46
N GLY A 14 -7.19 16.23 -14.14
CA GLY A 14 -8.18 15.17 -13.89
C GLY A 14 -7.62 13.77 -14.12
N ARG A 15 -6.79 13.57 -15.16
CA ARG A 15 -6.11 12.30 -15.44
C ARG A 15 -5.05 11.97 -14.39
N LEU A 16 -4.26 12.96 -13.94
CA LEU A 16 -3.27 12.78 -12.88
C LEU A 16 -3.93 12.39 -11.55
N LYS A 17 -5.03 13.04 -11.18
CA LYS A 17 -5.80 12.68 -9.97
C LYS A 17 -6.30 11.23 -10.02
N LEU A 18 -6.83 10.79 -11.15
CA LEU A 18 -7.27 9.40 -11.34
C LEU A 18 -6.11 8.40 -11.25
N SER A 19 -4.97 8.71 -11.88
CA SER A 19 -3.76 7.87 -11.82
C SER A 19 -3.24 7.76 -10.38
N ASN A 20 -3.15 8.87 -9.66
CA ASN A 20 -2.70 8.89 -8.27
C ASN A 20 -3.62 8.08 -7.36
N GLN A 21 -4.93 8.14 -7.59
CA GLN A 21 -5.91 7.36 -6.83
C GLN A 21 -5.79 5.85 -7.13
N ALA A 22 -5.57 5.49 -8.39
CA ALA A 22 -5.35 4.10 -8.80
C ALA A 22 -4.05 3.54 -8.19
N ASP A 23 -2.95 4.28 -8.26
CA ASP A 23 -1.68 3.89 -7.65
C ASP A 23 -1.80 3.80 -6.13
N TYR A 24 -2.52 4.72 -5.48
CA TYR A 24 -2.78 4.65 -4.05
C TYR A 24 -3.53 3.37 -3.65
N ALA A 25 -4.55 2.97 -4.43
CA ALA A 25 -5.29 1.74 -4.18
C ALA A 25 -4.39 0.50 -4.29
N LEU A 26 -3.54 0.45 -5.32
CA LEU A 26 -2.59 -0.65 -5.51
C LEU A 26 -1.54 -0.68 -4.40
N ARG A 27 -1.01 0.49 -3.99
CA ARG A 27 -0.09 0.59 -2.84
C ARG A 27 -0.75 0.10 -1.57
N LYS A 28 -2.02 0.46 -1.32
CA LYS A 28 -2.76 -0.01 -0.15
C LYS A 28 -2.90 -1.54 -0.16
N GLU A 29 -3.19 -2.12 -1.31
CA GLU A 29 -3.31 -3.57 -1.43
C GLU A 29 -1.96 -4.28 -1.21
N LEU A 30 -0.89 -3.80 -1.84
CA LEU A 30 0.46 -4.31 -1.65
C LEU A 30 0.91 -4.20 -0.18
N ASN A 31 0.57 -3.11 0.50
CA ASN A 31 0.83 -2.94 1.92
C ASN A 31 0.06 -3.97 2.78
N ASN A 32 -1.17 -4.33 2.42
CA ASN A 32 -1.91 -5.37 3.13
C ASN A 32 -1.27 -6.75 2.94
N ILE A 33 -0.80 -7.04 1.73
CA ILE A 33 -0.04 -8.27 1.45
C ILE A 33 1.25 -8.28 2.27
N ALA A 34 2.00 -7.19 2.30
CA ALA A 34 3.22 -7.06 3.10
C ALA A 34 2.95 -7.33 4.59
N LYS A 35 1.90 -6.72 5.15
CA LYS A 35 1.49 -6.93 6.55
C LYS A 35 1.11 -8.37 6.84
N ALA A 36 0.42 -9.05 5.91
CA ALA A 36 0.07 -10.45 6.07
C ALA A 36 1.31 -11.36 6.08
N ASN A 37 2.33 -11.06 5.26
CA ASN A 37 3.58 -11.82 5.23
C ASN A 37 4.49 -11.53 6.44
N CYS A 38 4.41 -10.32 7.01
CA CYS A 38 5.22 -9.90 8.15
C CYS A 38 4.46 -9.99 9.50
N VAL A 39 3.44 -10.85 9.59
CA VAL A 39 2.55 -10.92 10.77
C VAL A 39 3.32 -11.27 12.05
N ASP A 40 4.26 -12.22 11.99
CA ASP A 40 5.02 -12.66 13.16
C ASP A 40 5.89 -11.53 13.74
N LEU A 41 6.50 -10.73 12.87
CA LEU A 41 7.30 -9.56 13.27
C LEU A 41 6.41 -8.43 13.79
N SER A 42 5.20 -8.30 13.23
CA SER A 42 4.20 -7.34 13.71
C SER A 42 3.73 -7.70 15.12
N VAL A 43 3.52 -9.00 15.40
CA VAL A 43 3.17 -9.50 16.74
C VAL A 43 4.32 -9.23 17.72
N LYS A 44 5.57 -9.56 17.36
CA LYS A 44 6.74 -9.28 18.22
C LYS A 44 6.88 -7.80 18.58
N LEU A 45 6.72 -6.91 17.59
CA LEU A 45 6.73 -5.47 17.84
C LEU A 45 5.54 -5.05 18.72
N GLY A 46 4.35 -5.61 18.49
CA GLY A 46 3.16 -5.37 19.29
C GLY A 46 3.32 -5.80 20.75
N ASP A 47 3.95 -6.94 21.00
CA ASP A 47 4.22 -7.44 22.34
C ASP A 47 5.26 -6.58 23.07
N CYS A 48 6.33 -6.18 22.37
CA CYS A 48 7.29 -5.21 22.92
C CYS A 48 6.61 -3.87 23.24
N ALA A 49 5.77 -3.35 22.33
CA ALA A 49 5.07 -2.09 22.53
C ALA A 49 4.12 -2.12 23.73
N ARG A 50 3.40 -3.24 23.93
CA ARG A 50 2.53 -3.45 25.11
C ARG A 50 3.32 -3.48 26.41
N LYS A 51 4.53 -4.04 26.40
CA LYS A 51 5.39 -4.15 27.57
C LYS A 51 6.04 -2.81 27.95
N GLU A 52 6.60 -2.10 26.96
CA GLU A 52 7.42 -0.90 27.19
C GLU A 52 6.61 0.41 27.18
N GLY A 53 5.38 0.38 26.66
CA GLY A 53 4.45 1.51 26.65
C GLY A 53 5.04 2.74 25.95
N ILE A 54 5.14 3.85 26.68
CA ILE A 54 5.65 5.14 26.15
C ILE A 54 7.12 5.02 25.67
N LEU A 55 7.89 4.07 26.22
CA LEU A 55 9.29 3.88 25.86
C LEU A 55 9.51 3.05 24.59
N VAL A 56 8.45 2.64 23.88
CA VAL A 56 8.50 1.78 22.67
C VAL A 56 9.51 2.25 21.62
N VAL A 57 9.61 3.57 21.36
CA VAL A 57 10.50 4.12 20.32
C VAL A 57 11.99 3.95 20.66
N PHE A 58 12.30 3.79 21.94
CA PHE A 58 13.66 3.57 22.43
C PHE A 58 13.95 2.08 22.65
N LYS A 59 12.99 1.37 23.22
CA LYS A 59 13.16 -0.01 23.71
C LYS A 59 12.87 -1.07 22.65
N CYS A 60 11.95 -0.82 21.73
CA CYS A 60 11.53 -1.78 20.69
C CYS A 60 12.18 -1.51 19.33
N ARG A 61 13.38 -0.91 19.33
CA ARG A 61 14.06 -0.51 18.08
C ARG A 61 14.48 -1.71 17.23
N GLU A 62 14.81 -2.82 17.86
CA GLU A 62 15.25 -4.02 17.14
C GLU A 62 14.07 -4.72 16.46
N GLU A 63 12.95 -4.89 17.16
CA GLU A 63 11.71 -5.43 16.63
C GLU A 63 11.18 -4.55 15.50
N ASN A 64 11.24 -3.22 15.66
CA ASN A 64 10.84 -2.28 14.63
C ASN A 64 11.76 -2.35 13.40
N LYS A 65 13.08 -2.50 13.58
CA LYS A 65 14.02 -2.72 12.47
C LYS A 65 13.71 -4.02 11.73
N GLY A 66 13.45 -5.11 12.45
CA GLY A 66 13.09 -6.40 11.88
C GLY A 66 11.80 -6.31 11.05
N LEU A 67 10.76 -5.69 11.61
CA LEU A 67 9.50 -5.48 10.88
C LEU A 67 9.71 -4.61 9.63
N ASN A 68 10.44 -3.50 9.74
CA ASN A 68 10.72 -2.63 8.59
C ASN A 68 11.53 -3.34 7.50
N ALA A 69 12.51 -4.16 7.87
CA ALA A 69 13.29 -4.96 6.91
C ALA A 69 12.44 -6.01 6.19
N CYS A 70 11.40 -6.53 6.82
CA CYS A 70 10.44 -7.41 6.16
C CYS A 70 9.53 -6.62 5.22
N LEU A 71 8.90 -5.54 5.71
CA LEU A 71 7.98 -4.73 4.91
C LEU A 71 8.66 -4.15 3.67
N SER A 72 9.91 -3.70 3.78
CA SER A 72 10.67 -3.11 2.66
C SER A 72 10.90 -4.07 1.50
N GLN A 73 10.83 -5.39 1.71
CA GLN A 73 10.92 -6.37 0.62
C GLN A 73 9.71 -6.33 -0.31
N TYR A 74 8.56 -5.92 0.22
CA TYR A 74 7.28 -5.89 -0.51
C TYR A 74 6.86 -4.49 -0.94
N THR A 75 7.34 -3.44 -0.26
CA THR A 75 6.88 -2.06 -0.46
C THR A 75 7.90 -1.13 -1.11
N ASN A 76 8.97 -1.69 -1.70
CA ASN A 76 9.90 -0.92 -2.54
C ASN A 76 9.29 -0.64 -3.92
N ASP A 77 9.91 0.26 -4.68
CA ASP A 77 9.37 0.71 -5.97
C ASP A 77 9.44 -0.40 -7.03
N GLU A 78 10.44 -1.28 -6.98
CA GLU A 78 10.55 -2.44 -7.87
C GLU A 78 9.38 -3.42 -7.66
N ALA A 79 9.11 -3.80 -6.41
CA ALA A 79 8.00 -4.64 -6.02
C ALA A 79 6.64 -4.01 -6.38
N PHE A 80 6.54 -2.67 -6.29
CA PHE A 80 5.32 -1.96 -6.66
C PHE A 80 5.06 -2.01 -8.18
N GLU A 81 6.08 -1.81 -9.01
CA GLU A 81 5.93 -1.89 -10.47
C GLU A 81 5.66 -3.33 -10.93
N GLU A 82 6.31 -4.33 -10.34
CA GLU A 82 5.99 -5.75 -10.58
C GLU A 82 4.53 -6.06 -10.21
N TYR A 83 4.08 -5.54 -9.07
CA TYR A 83 2.71 -5.72 -8.61
C TYR A 83 1.68 -5.07 -9.55
N LYS A 84 1.98 -3.89 -10.10
CA LYS A 84 1.15 -3.23 -11.12
C LYS A 84 0.99 -4.09 -12.37
N ILE A 85 2.08 -4.66 -12.87
CA ILE A 85 2.06 -5.55 -14.05
C ILE A 85 1.23 -6.80 -13.77
N LYS A 86 1.45 -7.45 -12.62
CA LYS A 86 0.70 -8.64 -12.20
C LYS A 86 -0.79 -8.35 -12.07
N ARG A 87 -1.16 -7.23 -11.45
CA ARG A 87 -2.58 -6.86 -11.29
C ARG A 87 -3.24 -6.51 -12.62
N ALA A 88 -2.52 -5.84 -13.52
CA ALA A 88 -3.02 -5.55 -14.85
C ALA A 88 -3.25 -6.83 -15.67
N SER A 89 -2.41 -7.87 -15.52
CA SER A 89 -2.60 -9.15 -16.21
C SER A 89 -3.77 -9.95 -15.61
N GLU A 90 -3.92 -9.99 -14.29
CA GLU A 90 -5.06 -10.63 -13.61
C GLU A 90 -6.41 -10.06 -14.04
N LEU A 91 -6.54 -8.74 -14.15
CA LEU A 91 -7.77 -8.07 -14.62
C LEU A 91 -8.10 -8.43 -16.09
N LYS A 92 -7.08 -8.56 -16.95
CA LYS A 92 -7.28 -9.00 -18.34
C LYS A 92 -7.81 -10.43 -18.40
N VAL A 93 -7.28 -11.33 -17.58
CA VAL A 93 -7.71 -12.75 -17.54
C VAL A 93 -9.16 -12.87 -17.07
N ILE A 94 -9.58 -12.09 -16.07
CA ILE A 94 -10.97 -12.11 -15.58
C ILE A 94 -11.94 -11.63 -16.67
N ASN A 95 -11.58 -10.58 -17.41
CA ASN A 95 -12.44 -10.04 -18.47
C ASN A 95 -12.53 -10.96 -19.70
N VAL A 96 -11.56 -11.85 -19.93
CA VAL A 96 -11.60 -12.84 -21.02
C VAL A 96 -12.44 -14.07 -20.64
N LYS A 97 -12.57 -14.38 -19.35
CA LYS A 97 -13.36 -15.53 -18.85
C LYS A 97 -14.84 -15.22 -18.61
N LYS A 98 -15.28 -13.98 -18.84
CA LYS A 98 -16.66 -13.51 -18.59
C LYS A 98 -17.48 -13.45 -19.86
#